data_AF-A0A523X6E0-F1
#
_entry.id   AF-A0A523X6E0-F1
#
_cell.length_a   1.000
_cell.length_b   1.000
_cell.length_c   1.000
_cell.angle_alpha   90.00
_cell.angle_beta   90.00
_cell.angle_gamma   90.00
#
_symmetry.space_group_name_H-M   'P 1'
#
loop_
_entity.id
_entity.type
_entity.pdbx_description
1 polymer ?
#
loop_
_entity_poly.entity_id
_entity_poly.type
_entity_poly.pdbx_seq_one_letter_code
_entity_poly.pdbx_strand_id
1 'polypeptide(L)'
;NLAEMFNISREQQDQWALRSNLGAAAAYRDGKFKHEIIPMEGKYADGTVKTVDYDEDVRPDTTIEKLRSLPSLYKEDGTVTAASSSKQSDGAGAGVFMPKEKARELGLVPMVTVRSMAWAACDPKIMGYSATLASKQALERSGLSAGDIALWETNEAFAVVPLVLIKELGIDPEKMNVNGDALCIGHAIGASGIRVVGTLAHEMNRRGSRHGLASICGGFGQGTATVVEREEYWDGHRAWLS
;
A
#
# COMPACT_ATOMS: atom_id res chain seq x y z
N ASN A 1 -21.35 -6.05 -1.96
CA ASN A 1 -20.85 -6.81 -3.12
C ASN A 1 -19.60 -7.63 -2.76
N LEU A 2 -18.38 -7.07 -2.80
CA LEU A 2 -17.17 -7.86 -2.55
C LEU A 2 -17.12 -8.41 -1.12
N ALA A 3 -17.44 -7.58 -0.12
CA ALA A 3 -17.49 -8.00 1.28
C ALA A 3 -18.49 -9.14 1.51
N GLU A 4 -19.70 -9.01 0.95
CA GLU A 4 -20.74 -10.05 1.00
C GLU A 4 -20.26 -11.35 0.32
N MET A 5 -19.70 -11.26 -0.89
CA MET A 5 -19.22 -12.42 -1.66
C MET A 5 -18.16 -13.23 -0.92
N PHE A 6 -17.27 -12.56 -0.19
CA PHE A 6 -16.19 -13.21 0.56
C PHE A 6 -16.49 -13.36 2.06
N ASN A 7 -17.71 -13.06 2.50
CA ASN A 7 -18.12 -13.08 3.91
C ASN A 7 -17.18 -12.28 4.83
N ILE A 8 -16.82 -11.07 4.41
CA ILE A 8 -16.04 -10.12 5.22
C ILE A 8 -17.01 -9.23 6.01
N SER A 9 -16.96 -9.33 7.33
CA SER A 9 -17.87 -8.61 8.21
C SER A 9 -17.51 -7.12 8.34
N ARG A 10 -18.45 -6.33 8.86
CA ARG A 10 -18.18 -4.95 9.29
C ARG A 10 -17.07 -4.89 10.34
N GLU A 11 -17.11 -5.80 11.30
CA GLU A 11 -16.11 -5.85 12.38
C GLU A 11 -14.70 -6.11 11.86
N GLN A 12 -14.53 -7.01 10.89
CA GLN A 12 -13.22 -7.23 10.26
C GLN A 12 -12.69 -5.99 9.55
N GLN A 13 -13.57 -5.22 8.89
CA GLN A 13 -13.18 -3.98 8.22
C GLN A 13 -12.81 -2.87 9.21
N ASP A 14 -13.56 -2.73 10.30
CA ASP A 14 -13.26 -1.75 11.36
C ASP A 14 -11.94 -2.10 12.07
N GLN A 15 -11.68 -3.38 12.36
CA GLN A 15 -10.42 -3.83 12.93
C GLN A 15 -9.23 -3.57 11.99
N TRP A 16 -9.43 -3.78 10.68
CA TRP A 16 -8.41 -3.46 9.68
C TRP A 16 -8.12 -1.96 9.63
N ALA A 17 -9.16 -1.12 9.64
CA ALA A 17 -9.02 0.34 9.65
C ALA A 17 -8.29 0.86 10.91
N LEU A 18 -8.57 0.25 12.08
CA LEU A 18 -7.84 0.50 13.32
C LEU A 18 -6.37 0.14 13.17
N ARG A 19 -6.08 -1.08 12.70
CA ARG A 19 -4.71 -1.57 12.48
C ARG A 19 -3.93 -0.68 11.53
N SER A 20 -4.54 -0.27 10.41
CA SER A 20 -3.90 0.60 9.40
C SER A 20 -3.51 1.95 10.03
N ASN A 21 -4.43 2.62 10.73
CA ASN A 21 -4.15 3.90 11.40
C ASN A 21 -3.09 3.79 12.50
N LEU A 22 -3.18 2.79 13.37
CA LEU A 22 -2.20 2.61 14.44
C LEU A 22 -0.83 2.20 13.89
N GLY A 23 -0.80 1.42 12.80
CA GLY A 23 0.41 1.05 12.06
C GLY A 23 1.13 2.28 11.50
N ALA A 24 0.39 3.17 10.83
CA ALA A 24 0.94 4.43 10.33
C ALA A 24 1.42 5.35 11.46
N ALA A 25 0.64 5.50 12.53
CA ALA A 25 1.04 6.29 13.69
C ALA A 25 2.34 5.77 14.32
N ALA A 26 2.48 4.44 14.45
CA ALA A 26 3.70 3.80 14.93
C ALA A 26 4.87 4.01 13.95
N ALA A 27 4.64 3.87 12.64
CA ALA A 27 5.65 4.09 11.62
C ALA A 27 6.18 5.54 11.62
N TYR A 28 5.31 6.53 11.84
CA TYR A 28 5.71 7.93 12.04
C TYR A 28 6.55 8.13 13.29
N ARG A 29 6.10 7.62 14.44
CA ARG A 29 6.84 7.69 15.71
C ARG A 29 8.22 7.06 15.59
N ASP A 30 8.31 5.93 14.90
CA ASP A 30 9.55 5.17 14.72
C ASP A 30 10.41 5.71 13.55
N GLY A 31 9.95 6.76 12.86
CA GLY A 31 10.67 7.45 11.80
C GLY A 31 10.81 6.66 10.49
N LYS A 32 9.94 5.67 10.23
CA LYS A 32 10.06 4.78 9.07
C LYS A 32 9.82 5.49 7.73
N PHE A 33 8.97 6.51 7.72
CA PHE A 33 8.65 7.28 6.51
C PHE A 33 9.70 8.34 6.14
N LYS A 34 10.69 8.60 7.02
CA LYS A 34 11.70 9.66 6.81
C LYS A 34 12.51 9.54 5.53
N HIS A 35 12.65 8.32 5.01
CA HIS A 35 13.44 8.05 3.82
C HIS A 35 12.61 7.99 2.53
N GLU A 36 11.28 8.03 2.62
CA GLU A 36 10.39 7.97 1.46
C GLU A 36 9.62 9.26 1.22
N ILE A 37 9.45 10.11 2.25
CA ILE A 37 8.82 11.42 2.13
C ILE A 37 9.86 12.48 1.76
N ILE A 38 9.57 13.22 0.70
CA ILE A 38 10.31 14.44 0.32
C ILE A 38 9.50 15.63 0.82
N PRO A 39 10.01 16.42 1.79
CA PRO A 39 9.31 17.59 2.30
C PRO A 39 9.01 18.62 1.20
N MET A 40 7.79 19.13 1.18
CA MET A 40 7.33 20.14 0.22
C MET A 40 6.80 21.38 0.92
N GLU A 41 6.93 22.56 0.30
CA GLU A 41 6.30 23.78 0.81
C GLU A 41 4.86 23.89 0.29
N GLY A 42 3.90 23.87 1.22
CA GLY A 42 2.50 24.14 0.96
C GLY A 42 2.19 25.61 1.22
N LYS A 43 1.68 26.33 0.21
CA LYS A 43 1.18 27.70 0.35
C LYS A 43 -0.33 27.68 0.55
N TYR A 44 -0.79 28.17 1.69
CA TYR A 44 -2.20 28.26 2.03
C TYR A 44 -2.84 29.54 1.48
N ALA A 45 -4.17 29.57 1.43
CA ALA A 45 -4.94 30.69 0.88
C ALA A 45 -4.73 32.01 1.62
N ASP A 46 -4.37 31.96 2.91
CA ASP A 46 -4.04 33.13 3.74
C ASP A 46 -2.60 33.65 3.52
N GLY A 47 -1.83 32.99 2.65
CA GLY A 47 -0.44 33.32 2.36
C GLY A 47 0.58 32.63 3.27
N THR A 48 0.13 31.89 4.30
CA THR A 48 1.02 31.09 5.14
C THR A 48 1.71 30.01 4.30
N VAL A 49 3.01 29.83 4.50
CA VAL A 49 3.78 28.71 3.93
C VAL A 49 4.13 27.76 5.06
N LYS A 50 3.83 26.47 4.88
CA LYS A 50 4.27 25.43 5.81
C LYS A 50 4.98 24.33 5.05
N THR A 51 5.99 23.75 5.68
CA THR A 51 6.56 22.49 5.23
C THR A 51 5.56 21.36 5.51
N VAL A 52 5.26 20.59 4.48
CA VAL A 52 4.47 19.36 4.53
C VAL A 52 5.46 18.21 4.39
N ASP A 53 5.74 17.53 5.50
CA ASP A 53 6.69 16.43 5.63
C ASP A 53 6.10 15.20 6.33
N TYR A 54 4.77 15.14 6.43
CA TYR A 54 4.01 14.04 7.00
C TYR A 54 2.64 13.90 6.32
N ASP A 55 2.08 12.70 6.38
CA ASP A 55 0.72 12.40 5.92
C ASP A 55 -0.29 12.95 6.94
N GLU A 56 -1.04 13.97 6.53
CA GLU A 56 -1.94 14.74 7.42
C GLU A 56 -3.10 13.93 8.00
N ASP A 57 -3.37 12.78 7.39
CA ASP A 57 -4.57 12.00 7.60
C ASP A 57 -4.45 10.94 8.71
N VAL A 58 -3.24 10.67 9.19
CA VAL A 58 -3.04 9.65 10.22
C VAL A 58 -3.69 10.05 11.53
N ARG A 59 -4.55 9.18 12.08
CA ARG A 59 -5.23 9.41 13.36
C ARG A 59 -4.66 8.51 14.47
N PRO A 60 -3.69 8.97 15.27
CA PRO A 60 -3.07 8.15 16.32
C PRO A 60 -4.01 7.84 17.50
N ASP A 61 -5.09 8.59 17.65
CA ASP A 61 -6.10 8.47 18.72
C ASP A 61 -7.35 7.69 18.27
N THR A 62 -7.29 7.01 17.13
CA THR A 62 -8.42 6.21 16.62
C THR A 62 -8.69 5.01 17.55
N THR A 63 -9.97 4.71 17.81
CA THR A 63 -10.38 3.59 18.66
C THR A 63 -11.48 2.78 17.98
N ILE A 64 -11.60 1.50 18.31
CA ILE A 64 -12.63 0.64 17.69
C ILE A 64 -14.05 1.16 17.94
N GLU A 65 -14.30 1.80 19.09
CA GLU A 65 -15.59 2.42 19.43
C GLU A 65 -15.92 3.57 18.48
N LYS A 66 -14.94 4.44 18.20
CA LYS A 66 -15.10 5.53 17.22
C LYS A 66 -15.42 4.97 15.84
N LEU A 67 -14.71 3.93 15.39
CA LEU A 67 -14.92 3.33 14.06
C LEU A 67 -16.30 2.65 13.94
N ARG A 68 -16.72 1.93 14.99
CA ARG A 68 -18.05 1.27 15.04
C ARG A 68 -19.21 2.27 15.02
N SER A 69 -19.03 3.46 15.60
CA SER A 69 -20.07 4.50 15.58
C SER A 69 -20.30 5.14 14.20
N LEU A 70 -19.40 4.91 13.23
CA LEU A 70 -19.54 5.53 11.91
C LEU A 70 -20.67 4.88 11.11
N PRO A 71 -21.50 5.69 10.42
CA PRO A 71 -22.55 5.18 9.55
C PRO A 71 -21.94 4.56 8.28
N SER A 72 -22.72 3.67 7.66
CA SER A 72 -22.39 3.16 6.33
C SER A 72 -22.53 4.25 5.26
N LEU A 73 -21.63 4.25 4.27
CA LEU A 73 -21.56 5.30 3.24
C LEU A 73 -22.46 5.06 2.02
N TYR A 74 -22.60 3.80 1.58
CA TYR A 74 -23.17 3.49 0.25
C TYR A 74 -24.54 2.81 0.29
N LYS A 75 -24.86 2.14 1.39
CA LYS A 75 -26.12 1.43 1.61
C LYS A 75 -26.48 1.54 3.08
N GLU A 76 -27.76 1.64 3.42
CA GLU A 76 -28.22 1.77 4.82
C GLU A 76 -27.69 0.61 5.69
N ASP A 77 -27.86 -0.63 5.24
CA ASP A 77 -27.33 -1.84 5.90
C ASP A 77 -25.95 -2.29 5.36
N GLY A 78 -25.18 -1.34 4.82
CA GLY A 78 -23.85 -1.61 4.28
C GLY A 78 -22.78 -1.77 5.37
N THR A 79 -21.65 -2.38 5.01
CA THR A 79 -20.52 -2.58 5.92
C THR A 79 -19.38 -1.60 5.73
N VAL A 80 -19.44 -0.74 4.71
CA VAL A 80 -18.36 0.18 4.35
C VAL A 80 -18.64 1.56 4.93
N THR A 81 -17.69 2.10 5.69
CA THR A 81 -17.76 3.42 6.33
C THR A 81 -16.63 4.33 5.86
N ALA A 82 -16.62 5.58 6.34
CA ALA A 82 -15.52 6.50 6.14
C ALA A 82 -14.18 6.00 6.73
N ALA A 83 -14.21 5.16 7.76
CA ALA A 83 -13.00 4.57 8.32
C ALA A 83 -12.46 3.40 7.49
N SER A 84 -13.35 2.63 6.87
CA SER A 84 -13.00 1.46 6.07
C SER A 84 -12.88 1.77 4.58
N SER A 85 -12.81 3.06 4.22
CA SER A 85 -12.62 3.55 2.85
C SER A 85 -11.40 4.45 2.81
N SER A 86 -10.68 4.42 1.70
CA SER A 86 -9.56 5.34 1.51
C SER A 86 -10.01 6.80 1.49
N LYS A 87 -9.11 7.69 1.88
CA LYS A 87 -9.37 9.13 1.88
C LYS A 87 -9.04 9.74 0.52
N GLN A 88 -9.77 10.78 0.16
CA GLN A 88 -9.40 11.64 -0.96
C GLN A 88 -8.23 12.50 -0.53
N SER A 89 -7.12 12.41 -1.26
CA SER A 89 -5.87 13.04 -0.86
C SER A 89 -5.10 13.52 -2.08
N ASP A 90 -4.27 14.53 -1.86
CA ASP A 90 -3.32 15.04 -2.85
C ASP A 90 -1.95 14.44 -2.61
N GLY A 91 -1.22 14.10 -3.67
CA GLY A 91 0.10 13.50 -3.55
C GLY A 91 0.72 13.15 -4.89
N ALA A 92 2.04 12.98 -4.87
CA ALA A 92 2.84 12.55 -6.02
C ALA A 92 3.90 11.56 -5.55
N GLY A 93 4.28 10.65 -6.44
CA GLY A 93 5.39 9.74 -6.23
C GLY A 93 6.13 9.52 -7.54
N ALA A 94 7.41 9.18 -7.46
CA ALA A 94 8.24 8.91 -8.62
C ALA A 94 9.20 7.75 -8.33
N GLY A 95 9.52 6.99 -9.37
CA GLY A 95 10.53 5.94 -9.32
C GLY A 95 11.40 6.00 -10.57
N VAL A 96 12.70 5.75 -10.40
CA VAL A 96 13.66 5.66 -11.51
C VAL A 96 13.93 4.19 -11.81
N PHE A 97 13.67 3.79 -13.05
CA PHE A 97 13.88 2.42 -13.52
C PHE A 97 15.02 2.40 -14.53
N MET A 98 15.87 1.37 -14.45
CA MET A 98 16.97 1.17 -15.40
C MET A 98 17.35 -0.31 -15.49
N PRO A 99 17.95 -0.74 -16.62
CA PRO A 99 18.60 -2.04 -16.70
C PRO A 99 19.68 -2.18 -15.63
N LYS A 100 19.78 -3.37 -15.05
CA LYS A 100 20.73 -3.67 -13.96
C LYS A 100 22.18 -3.48 -14.41
N GLU A 101 22.48 -3.79 -15.66
CA GLU A 101 23.79 -3.60 -16.28
C GLU A 101 24.17 -2.12 -16.31
N LYS A 102 23.20 -1.24 -16.63
CA LYS A 102 23.43 0.20 -16.65
C LYS A 102 23.59 0.78 -15.26
N ALA A 103 22.79 0.31 -14.29
CA ALA A 103 22.96 0.69 -12.88
C ALA A 103 24.39 0.39 -12.38
N ARG A 104 24.91 -0.80 -12.70
CA ARG A 104 26.29 -1.21 -12.36
C ARG A 104 27.35 -0.36 -13.06
N GLU A 105 27.19 -0.09 -14.35
CA GLU A 105 28.10 0.78 -15.12
C GLU A 105 28.19 2.19 -14.50
N LEU A 106 27.07 2.72 -14.01
CA LEU A 106 26.98 4.03 -13.38
C LEU A 106 27.32 4.03 -11.88
N GLY A 107 27.63 2.87 -11.28
CA GLY A 107 27.90 2.76 -9.84
C GLY A 107 26.69 3.06 -8.94
N LEU A 108 25.47 2.92 -9.46
CA LEU A 108 24.22 3.12 -8.73
C LEU A 108 23.79 1.82 -8.03
N VAL A 109 23.26 1.94 -6.82
CA VAL A 109 22.74 0.80 -6.05
C VAL A 109 21.21 0.79 -6.14
N PRO A 110 20.60 -0.19 -6.83
CA PRO A 110 19.15 -0.29 -6.91
C PRO A 110 18.54 -0.63 -5.54
N MET A 111 17.38 -0.04 -5.22
CA MET A 111 16.62 -0.39 -4.01
C MET A 111 16.02 -1.80 -4.10
N VAL A 112 15.46 -2.13 -5.27
CA VAL A 112 14.82 -3.41 -5.58
C VAL A 112 14.91 -3.70 -7.08
N THR A 113 14.77 -4.97 -7.45
CA THR A 113 14.61 -5.45 -8.82
C THR A 113 13.15 -5.85 -9.05
N VAL A 114 12.53 -5.37 -10.13
CA VAL A 114 11.20 -5.85 -10.55
C VAL A 114 11.34 -7.25 -11.15
N ARG A 115 10.71 -8.25 -10.54
CA ARG A 115 10.75 -9.66 -10.99
C ARG A 115 9.63 -9.99 -11.94
N SER A 116 8.42 -9.53 -11.64
CA SER A 116 7.27 -9.71 -12.51
C SER A 116 6.28 -8.58 -12.28
N MET A 117 5.50 -8.31 -13.32
CA MET A 117 4.30 -7.49 -13.24
C MET A 117 3.16 -8.26 -13.88
N ALA A 118 1.94 -8.04 -13.39
CA ALA A 118 0.74 -8.57 -14.00
C ALA A 118 -0.41 -7.59 -13.91
N TRP A 119 -1.33 -7.72 -14.86
CA TRP A 119 -2.57 -6.95 -14.93
C TRP A 119 -3.72 -7.94 -15.05
N ALA A 120 -4.78 -7.72 -14.29
CA ALA A 120 -5.98 -8.54 -14.33
C ALA A 120 -7.22 -7.67 -14.41
N ALA A 121 -8.31 -8.27 -14.89
CA ALA A 121 -9.62 -7.65 -14.93
C ALA A 121 -10.67 -8.58 -14.29
N CYS A 122 -11.70 -7.99 -13.70
CA CYS A 122 -12.89 -8.67 -13.18
C CYS A 122 -14.15 -7.84 -13.45
N ASP A 123 -15.32 -8.36 -13.05
CA ASP A 123 -16.57 -7.61 -13.10
C ASP A 123 -16.43 -6.29 -12.30
N PRO A 124 -16.77 -5.13 -12.87
CA PRO A 124 -16.73 -3.84 -12.19
C PRO A 124 -17.43 -3.81 -10.81
N LYS A 125 -18.45 -4.65 -10.59
CA LYS A 125 -19.18 -4.75 -9.32
C LYS A 125 -18.33 -5.29 -8.16
N ILE A 126 -17.22 -5.96 -8.47
CA ILE A 126 -16.27 -6.53 -7.50
C ILE A 126 -14.84 -6.04 -7.77
N MET A 127 -14.69 -4.80 -8.25
CA MET A 127 -13.42 -4.28 -8.73
C MET A 127 -12.22 -4.50 -7.80
N GLY A 128 -12.43 -4.49 -6.47
CA GLY A 128 -11.35 -4.76 -5.50
C GLY A 128 -10.70 -6.14 -5.67
N TYR A 129 -11.40 -7.12 -6.23
CA TYR A 129 -10.88 -8.47 -6.48
C TYR A 129 -9.81 -8.52 -7.59
N SER A 130 -9.74 -7.50 -8.45
CA SER A 130 -8.74 -7.44 -9.52
C SER A 130 -7.31 -7.41 -8.98
N ALA A 131 -7.07 -6.81 -7.80
CA ALA A 131 -5.78 -6.81 -7.12
C ALA A 131 -5.35 -8.24 -6.73
N THR A 132 -6.29 -9.06 -6.23
CA THR A 132 -6.07 -10.47 -5.91
C THR A 132 -5.75 -11.28 -7.16
N LEU A 133 -6.48 -11.08 -8.25
CA LEU A 133 -6.22 -11.76 -9.52
C LEU A 133 -4.87 -11.37 -10.12
N ALA A 134 -4.53 -10.09 -10.11
CA ALA A 134 -3.24 -9.60 -10.58
C ALA A 134 -2.10 -10.18 -9.73
N SER A 135 -2.28 -10.26 -8.40
CA SER A 135 -1.29 -10.84 -7.49
C SER A 135 -1.04 -12.32 -7.77
N LYS A 136 -2.10 -13.12 -7.96
CA LYS A 136 -1.99 -14.54 -8.37
C LYS A 136 -1.17 -14.68 -9.65
N GLN A 137 -1.44 -13.85 -10.66
CA GLN A 137 -0.73 -13.90 -11.93
C GLN A 137 0.72 -13.39 -11.85
N ALA A 138 1.00 -12.36 -11.04
CA ALA A 138 2.37 -11.87 -10.84
C ALA A 138 3.24 -12.93 -10.14
N LEU A 139 2.68 -13.60 -9.12
CA LEU A 139 3.32 -14.74 -8.45
C LEU A 139 3.65 -15.86 -9.45
N GLU A 140 2.66 -16.30 -10.23
CA GLU A 140 2.84 -17.32 -11.28
C GLU A 140 3.97 -16.95 -12.25
N ARG A 141 3.97 -15.71 -12.77
CA ARG A 141 5.02 -15.22 -13.70
C ARG A 141 6.41 -15.19 -13.08
N SER A 142 6.50 -14.96 -11.76
CA SER A 142 7.77 -14.97 -11.03
C SER A 142 8.22 -16.37 -10.61
N GLY A 143 7.37 -17.40 -10.73
CA GLY A 143 7.62 -18.73 -10.19
C GLY A 143 7.62 -18.79 -8.66
N LEU A 144 7.03 -17.79 -7.99
CA LEU A 144 6.94 -17.71 -6.53
C LEU A 144 5.53 -18.09 -6.05
N SER A 145 5.45 -18.54 -4.80
CA SER A 145 4.20 -18.72 -4.07
C SER A 145 3.94 -17.55 -3.12
N ALA A 146 2.71 -17.43 -2.61
CA ALA A 146 2.40 -16.43 -1.59
C ALA A 146 3.25 -16.59 -0.30
N GLY A 147 3.69 -17.82 -0.01
CA GLY A 147 4.56 -18.13 1.15
C GLY A 147 5.98 -17.57 1.01
N ASP A 148 6.45 -17.35 -0.22
CA ASP A 148 7.79 -16.80 -0.50
C ASP A 148 7.85 -15.27 -0.32
N ILE A 149 6.68 -14.61 -0.26
CA ILE A 149 6.57 -13.16 -0.09
C ILE A 149 6.67 -12.80 1.40
N ALA A 150 7.67 -12.00 1.72
CA ALA A 150 7.95 -11.56 3.09
C ALA A 150 7.12 -10.35 3.50
N LEU A 151 6.83 -9.44 2.57
CA LEU A 151 6.04 -8.24 2.79
C LEU A 151 5.08 -7.99 1.62
N TRP A 152 3.89 -7.52 1.97
CA TRP A 152 2.85 -7.17 1.03
C TRP A 152 2.44 -5.72 1.26
N GLU A 153 2.32 -4.96 0.17
CA GLU A 153 1.67 -3.66 0.18
C GLU A 153 0.53 -3.70 -0.83
N THR A 154 -0.70 -3.51 -0.36
CA THR A 154 -1.89 -3.49 -1.21
C THR A 154 -2.68 -2.24 -0.92
N ASN A 155 -2.93 -1.44 -1.96
CA ASN A 155 -3.67 -0.19 -1.83
C ASN A 155 -5.03 -0.43 -1.16
N GLU A 156 -5.26 0.24 -0.05
CA GLU A 156 -6.49 0.09 0.73
C GLU A 156 -7.63 0.96 0.21
N ALA A 157 -8.00 0.81 -1.07
CA ALA A 157 -9.14 1.54 -1.64
C ALA A 157 -10.38 1.42 -0.74
N PHE A 158 -10.59 0.20 -0.22
CA PHE A 158 -11.47 -0.13 0.89
C PHE A 158 -10.81 -1.23 1.74
N ALA A 159 -11.13 -1.31 3.02
CA ALA A 159 -10.60 -2.33 3.95
C ALA A 159 -10.84 -3.77 3.46
N VAL A 160 -11.93 -4.01 2.73
CA VAL A 160 -12.23 -5.33 2.15
C VAL A 160 -11.18 -5.81 1.14
N VAL A 161 -10.46 -4.91 0.46
CA VAL A 161 -9.49 -5.27 -0.59
C VAL A 161 -8.34 -6.11 -0.03
N PRO A 162 -7.54 -5.62 0.94
CA PRO A 162 -6.49 -6.44 1.56
C PRO A 162 -7.05 -7.65 2.30
N LEU A 163 -8.22 -7.55 2.95
CA LEU A 163 -8.84 -8.67 3.68
C LEU A 163 -9.19 -9.85 2.75
N VAL A 164 -9.73 -9.57 1.57
CA VAL A 164 -10.02 -10.60 0.56
C VAL A 164 -8.72 -11.21 0.04
N LEU A 165 -7.71 -10.38 -0.23
CA LEU A 165 -6.42 -10.83 -0.72
C LEU A 165 -5.72 -11.75 0.30
N ILE A 166 -5.75 -11.37 1.59
CA ILE A 166 -5.28 -12.20 2.71
C ILE A 166 -5.98 -13.54 2.74
N LYS A 167 -7.32 -13.54 2.70
CA LYS A 167 -8.13 -14.76 2.78
C LYS A 167 -7.87 -15.70 1.60
N GLU A 168 -7.80 -15.17 0.39
CA GLU A 168 -7.66 -15.94 -0.84
C GLU A 168 -6.27 -16.54 -1.05
N LEU A 169 -5.24 -15.87 -0.54
CA LEU A 169 -3.85 -16.29 -0.71
C LEU A 169 -3.23 -16.90 0.56
N GLY A 170 -3.99 -16.98 1.65
CA GLY A 170 -3.52 -17.51 2.94
C GLY A 170 -2.36 -16.69 3.51
N ILE A 171 -2.39 -15.37 3.33
CA ILE A 171 -1.31 -14.48 3.76
C ILE A 171 -1.42 -14.26 5.27
N ASP A 172 -0.28 -14.26 5.95
CA ASP A 172 -0.19 -13.80 7.33
C ASP A 172 -0.53 -12.29 7.39
N PRO A 173 -1.60 -11.87 8.09
CA PRO A 173 -1.99 -10.46 8.20
C PRO A 173 -0.84 -9.54 8.66
N GLU A 174 0.10 -10.06 9.45
CA GLU A 174 1.24 -9.30 9.97
C GLU A 174 2.29 -8.95 8.89
N LYS A 175 2.17 -9.51 7.68
CA LYS A 175 3.00 -9.18 6.52
C LYS A 175 2.37 -8.14 5.58
N MET A 176 1.10 -7.78 5.78
CA MET A 176 0.33 -6.90 4.89
C MET A 176 0.25 -5.47 5.44
N ASN A 177 0.60 -4.48 4.63
CA ASN A 177 0.49 -3.05 4.92
C ASN A 177 1.00 -2.71 6.34
N VAL A 178 2.23 -3.13 6.63
CA VAL A 178 2.78 -3.18 8.00
C VAL A 178 2.99 -1.80 8.62
N ASN A 179 3.02 -0.76 7.78
CA ASN A 179 3.13 0.64 8.18
C ASN A 179 1.83 1.41 7.93
N GLY A 180 0.69 0.72 7.69
CA GLY A 180 -0.55 1.35 7.26
C GLY A 180 -0.52 1.78 5.79
N ASP A 181 -1.70 2.05 5.23
CA ASP A 181 -1.86 2.46 3.83
C ASP A 181 -3.12 3.36 3.67
N ALA A 182 -3.78 3.37 2.53
CA ALA A 182 -4.68 4.41 2.05
C ALA A 182 -5.90 4.73 2.92
N LEU A 183 -6.29 3.85 3.86
CA LEU A 183 -7.30 4.19 4.87
C LEU A 183 -6.83 5.30 5.83
N CYS A 184 -5.53 5.40 6.04
CA CYS A 184 -4.93 6.30 7.03
C CYS A 184 -3.97 7.33 6.44
N ILE A 185 -3.23 7.01 5.36
CA ILE A 185 -2.32 7.96 4.69
C ILE A 185 -2.91 8.54 3.39
N GLY A 186 -4.08 8.03 2.96
CA GLY A 186 -4.82 8.60 1.83
C GLY A 186 -4.56 7.96 0.46
N HIS A 187 -5.39 8.36 -0.51
CA HIS A 187 -5.39 7.79 -1.86
C HIS A 187 -5.40 8.88 -2.94
N ALA A 188 -4.24 9.48 -3.18
CA ALA A 188 -3.98 10.23 -4.41
C ALA A 188 -3.96 9.24 -5.59
N ILE A 189 -5.09 9.12 -6.29
CA ILE A 189 -5.39 8.00 -7.21
C ILE A 189 -4.24 7.74 -8.21
N GLY A 190 -3.74 8.79 -8.87
CA GLY A 190 -2.68 8.66 -9.87
C GLY A 190 -1.30 8.36 -9.28
N ALA A 191 -1.06 8.72 -8.02
CA ALA A 191 0.23 8.53 -7.35
C ALA A 191 0.32 7.21 -6.56
N SER A 192 -0.82 6.64 -6.17
CA SER A 192 -0.85 5.52 -5.24
C SER A 192 -0.16 4.26 -5.77
N GLY A 193 -0.20 4.02 -7.08
CA GLY A 193 0.49 2.87 -7.68
C GLY A 193 1.99 2.86 -7.41
N ILE A 194 2.67 3.98 -7.65
CA ILE A 194 4.12 4.08 -7.40
C ILE A 194 4.42 4.26 -5.91
N ARG A 195 3.55 4.94 -5.15
CA ARG A 195 3.65 5.06 -3.68
C ARG A 195 3.69 3.69 -2.99
N VAL A 196 2.74 2.80 -3.28
CA VAL A 196 2.66 1.44 -2.70
C VAL A 196 3.94 0.65 -2.99
N VAL A 197 4.50 0.76 -4.20
CA VAL A 197 5.78 0.13 -4.56
C VAL A 197 6.94 0.75 -3.77
N GLY A 198 6.96 2.07 -3.63
CA GLY A 198 7.97 2.81 -2.87
C GLY A 198 7.99 2.41 -1.39
N THR A 199 6.86 2.52 -0.69
CA THR A 199 6.71 2.14 0.72
C THR A 199 7.13 0.68 0.94
N LEU A 200 6.72 -0.23 0.05
CA LEU A 200 7.16 -1.63 0.09
C LEU A 200 8.69 -1.76 0.00
N ALA A 201 9.31 -1.09 -0.99
CA ALA A 201 10.74 -1.16 -1.21
C ALA A 201 11.52 -0.60 0.00
N HIS A 202 11.10 0.52 0.58
CA HIS A 202 11.73 1.09 1.77
C HIS A 202 11.65 0.14 2.96
N GLU A 203 10.46 -0.41 3.25
CA GLU A 203 10.26 -1.31 4.39
C GLU A 203 10.98 -2.65 4.20
N MET A 204 11.01 -3.20 2.97
CA MET A 204 11.80 -4.39 2.64
C MET A 204 13.28 -4.19 2.91
N ASN A 205 13.82 -3.04 2.48
CA ASN A 205 15.22 -2.70 2.70
C ASN A 205 15.53 -2.53 4.20
N ARG A 206 14.63 -1.87 4.95
CA ARG A 206 14.75 -1.72 6.41
C ARG A 206 14.76 -3.07 7.14
N ARG A 207 13.97 -4.05 6.69
CA ARG A 207 13.87 -5.39 7.30
C ARG A 207 14.88 -6.41 6.76
N GLY A 208 15.59 -6.08 5.68
CA GLY A 208 16.39 -7.06 4.94
C GLY A 208 15.56 -8.13 4.22
N SER A 209 14.26 -7.90 4.02
CA SER A 209 13.33 -8.85 3.38
C SER A 209 13.65 -9.03 1.90
N ARG A 210 13.66 -10.28 1.42
CA ARG A 210 14.06 -10.60 0.04
C ARG A 210 12.97 -10.33 -0.98
N HIS A 211 11.78 -10.93 -0.85
CA HIS A 211 10.68 -10.75 -1.81
C HIS A 211 9.53 -9.97 -1.20
N GLY A 212 8.95 -9.09 -2.01
CA GLY A 212 7.74 -8.34 -1.68
C GLY A 212 6.77 -8.30 -2.85
N LEU A 213 5.50 -8.05 -2.55
CA LEU A 213 4.47 -7.87 -3.58
C LEU A 213 3.67 -6.58 -3.31
N ALA A 214 3.65 -5.70 -4.30
CA ALA A 214 2.82 -4.50 -4.32
C ALA A 214 1.59 -4.74 -5.21
N SER A 215 0.38 -4.42 -4.77
CA SER A 215 -0.83 -4.55 -5.59
C SER A 215 -1.81 -3.38 -5.45
N ILE A 216 -2.58 -3.13 -6.50
CA ILE A 216 -3.59 -2.07 -6.52
C ILE A 216 -4.76 -2.46 -7.43
N CYS A 217 -5.98 -2.23 -6.96
CA CYS A 217 -7.17 -2.28 -7.80
C CYS A 217 -7.39 -0.92 -8.48
N GLY A 218 -7.99 -0.94 -9.66
CA GLY A 218 -8.39 0.21 -10.46
C GLY A 218 -9.89 0.19 -10.73
N GLY A 219 -10.45 1.38 -10.95
CA GLY A 219 -11.84 1.57 -11.35
C GLY A 219 -12.20 0.70 -12.57
N PHE A 220 -13.48 0.35 -12.69
CA PHE A 220 -13.99 -0.52 -13.75
C PHE A 220 -13.41 -1.95 -13.77
N GLY A 221 -12.88 -2.41 -12.64
CA GLY A 221 -12.51 -3.82 -12.46
C GLY A 221 -11.13 -4.18 -12.95
N GLN A 222 -10.22 -3.22 -13.15
CA GLN A 222 -8.83 -3.47 -13.52
C GLN A 222 -7.96 -3.59 -12.28
N GLY A 223 -6.81 -4.25 -12.35
CA GLY A 223 -5.87 -4.36 -11.23
C GLY A 223 -4.46 -4.65 -11.70
N THR A 224 -3.48 -4.32 -10.87
CA THR A 224 -2.05 -4.52 -11.16
C THR A 224 -1.33 -5.04 -9.93
N ALA A 225 -0.34 -5.89 -10.14
CA ALA A 225 0.56 -6.36 -9.10
C ALA A 225 2.01 -6.39 -9.63
N THR A 226 2.95 -6.09 -8.74
CA THR A 226 4.39 -6.08 -9.01
C THR A 226 5.11 -6.89 -7.92
N VAL A 227 5.82 -7.93 -8.33
CA VAL A 227 6.75 -8.65 -7.46
C VAL A 227 8.10 -7.96 -7.53
N VAL A 228 8.65 -7.61 -6.38
CA VAL A 228 9.97 -6.98 -6.24
C VAL A 228 10.90 -7.86 -5.41
N GLU A 229 12.19 -7.83 -5.73
CA GLU A 229 13.23 -8.50 -4.97
C GLU A 229 14.31 -7.51 -4.50
N ARG A 230 14.65 -7.57 -3.22
CA ARG A 230 15.85 -6.96 -2.67
C ARG A 230 17.02 -7.90 -2.89
N GLU A 231 17.96 -7.49 -3.73
CA GLU A 231 19.19 -8.23 -3.98
C GLU A 231 20.32 -7.76 -3.04
N GLU A 232 21.37 -8.57 -2.89
CA GLU A 232 22.46 -8.35 -1.92
C GLU A 232 23.38 -7.15 -2.22
N TYR A 233 23.13 -6.39 -3.30
CA TYR A 233 23.91 -5.19 -3.60
C TYR A 233 23.60 -4.01 -2.66
N TRP A 234 22.46 -4.03 -1.96
CA TRP A 234 22.01 -2.95 -1.09
C TRP A 234 22.58 -3.08 0.34
N ASP A 235 23.53 -2.21 0.69
CA ASP A 235 24.21 -2.16 1.99
C ASP A 235 23.51 -1.28 3.05
N GLY A 236 22.30 -0.79 2.75
CA GLY A 236 21.53 0.05 3.66
C GLY A 236 21.84 1.55 3.58
N HIS A 237 22.82 1.98 2.77
CA HIS A 237 23.34 3.34 2.87
C HIS A 237 23.34 4.20 1.60
N ARG A 238 22.87 3.73 0.43
CA ARG A 238 23.01 4.53 -0.81
C ARG A 238 21.87 4.39 -1.82
N ALA A 239 20.74 5.07 -1.57
CA ALA A 239 19.78 5.43 -2.60
C ALA A 239 19.83 6.95 -2.75
N TRP A 240 20.75 7.40 -3.60
CA TRP A 240 20.91 8.77 -4.10
C TRP A 240 21.59 9.82 -3.19
N LEU A 241 22.55 10.51 -3.85
CA LEU A 241 23.14 11.83 -3.61
C LEU A 241 23.47 12.20 -2.15
N SER A 242 24.74 12.02 -1.81
CA SER A 242 25.45 12.93 -0.88
C SER A 242 25.50 14.34 -1.44
#